data_AF-A0A920EBZ2-F1
#
_entry.id   AF-A0A920EBZ2-F1
#
_cell.length_a   1.000
_cell.length_b   1.000
_cell.length_c   1.000
_cell.angle_alpha   90.00
_cell.angle_beta   90.00
_cell.angle_gamma   90.00
#
_symmetry.space_group_name_H-M   'P 1'
#
loop_
_entity.id
_entity.type
_entity.pdbx_description
1 polymer ?
#
loop_
_entity_poly.entity_id
_entity_poly.type
_entity_poly.pdbx_seq_one_letter_code
_entity_poly.pdbx_strand_id
1 'polypeptide(L)'
;MDDSETISFYQNGDGFVDLCRGPHVPSTGKVAHFKLMSVAGAYWRGDEKRQMLQRIYGTAWATKSQLKEHLHRLEEAAKRDHRKLANELNLLSFPSELGGGLAVWHPKGSSIRKLMEDYSRQRHEDGDYKFVYTPHLANSELLRPVDIWISTPKACTRQWKWIMESITRNP
;
A
#
# COMPACT_ATOMS: atom_id res chain seq x y z
N MET A 1 32.89 4.98 2.03
CA MET A 1 32.06 4.56 0.89
C MET A 1 33.04 3.98 -0.09
N ASP A 2 32.84 2.73 -0.50
CA ASP A 2 33.75 2.04 -1.39
C ASP A 2 33.55 2.60 -2.81
N ASP A 3 34.53 3.35 -3.31
CA ASP A 3 34.49 4.06 -4.61
C ASP A 3 34.64 3.11 -5.82
N SER A 4 34.45 1.80 -5.62
CA SER A 4 34.66 0.74 -6.63
C SER A 4 33.37 0.20 -7.27
N GLU A 5 32.18 0.74 -6.96
CA GLU A 5 30.93 0.29 -7.60
C GLU A 5 30.87 0.74 -9.08
N THR A 6 31.09 -0.20 -10.00
CA THR A 6 30.97 0.05 -11.44
C THR A 6 29.50 0.28 -11.80
N ILE A 7 29.17 1.50 -12.23
CA ILE A 7 27.84 1.84 -12.73
C ILE A 7 27.73 1.41 -14.20
N SER A 8 26.68 0.67 -14.55
CA SER A 8 26.40 0.24 -15.92
C SER A 8 25.15 0.93 -16.46
N PHE A 9 25.09 1.06 -17.79
CA PHE A 9 23.96 1.63 -18.52
C PHE A 9 23.43 0.59 -19.52
N TYR A 10 22.11 0.57 -19.70
CA TYR A 10 21.45 -0.17 -20.77
C TYR A 10 21.16 0.76 -21.94
N GLN A 11 21.57 0.39 -23.14
CA GLN A 11 21.29 1.15 -24.35
C GLN A 11 20.50 0.28 -25.34
N ASN A 12 19.44 0.86 -25.91
CA ASN A 12 18.61 0.23 -26.94
C ASN A 12 18.47 1.15 -28.15
N GLY A 13 19.20 0.85 -29.21
CA GLY A 13 19.29 1.71 -30.40
C GLY A 13 20.00 3.04 -30.13
N ASP A 14 19.73 4.02 -30.99
CA ASP A 14 20.48 5.29 -31.00
C ASP A 14 19.91 6.36 -30.04
N GLY A 15 18.72 6.13 -29.46
CA GLY A 15 17.99 7.17 -28.73
C GLY A 15 17.53 6.82 -27.32
N PHE A 16 17.69 5.58 -26.87
CA PHE A 16 17.24 5.16 -25.52
C PHE A 16 18.41 4.61 -24.71
N VAL A 17 18.73 5.29 -23.61
CA VAL A 17 19.70 4.88 -22.61
C VAL A 17 19.01 4.94 -21.24
N ASP A 18 19.10 3.86 -20.47
CA ASP A 18 18.51 3.73 -19.15
C ASP A 18 19.55 3.27 -18.12
N LEU A 19 19.40 3.75 -16.88
CA LEU A 19 20.26 3.39 -15.76
C LEU A 19 19.65 2.17 -15.04
N CYS A 20 19.85 0.99 -15.64
CA CYS A 20 19.35 -0.27 -15.11
C CYS A 20 20.50 -1.26 -14.87
N ARG A 21 20.44 -2.00 -13.75
CA ARG A 21 21.44 -3.03 -13.39
C ARG A 21 21.25 -4.33 -14.19
N GLY A 22 20.11 -4.54 -14.86
CA GLY A 22 19.83 -5.74 -15.67
C GLY A 22 19.60 -7.03 -14.88
N PRO A 23 19.52 -8.20 -15.55
CA PRO A 23 19.79 -8.44 -16.97
C PRO A 23 18.62 -8.08 -17.90
N HIS A 24 18.95 -7.77 -19.16
CA HIS A 24 17.98 -7.47 -20.22
C HIS A 24 17.87 -8.61 -21.24
N VAL A 25 16.77 -8.65 -21.98
CA VAL A 25 16.62 -9.59 -23.10
C VAL A 25 17.62 -9.25 -24.22
N PRO A 26 18.16 -10.27 -24.94
CA PRO A 26 19.15 -10.01 -25.99
C PRO A 26 18.65 -9.17 -27.18
N SER A 27 17.34 -9.16 -27.43
CA SER A 27 16.73 -8.41 -28.52
C SER A 27 15.28 -8.07 -28.19
N THR A 28 14.83 -6.87 -28.59
CA THR A 28 13.45 -6.40 -28.42
C THR A 28 12.43 -7.29 -29.12
N GLY A 29 12.81 -7.96 -30.22
CA GLY A 29 11.93 -8.89 -30.93
C GLY A 29 11.48 -10.10 -30.10
N LYS A 30 12.19 -10.41 -29.00
CA LYS A 30 11.77 -11.46 -28.06
C LYS A 30 10.61 -11.03 -27.15
N VAL A 31 10.33 -9.73 -27.04
CA VAL A 31 9.22 -9.18 -26.24
C VAL A 31 8.01 -8.93 -27.14
N ALA A 32 7.45 -10.00 -27.69
CA ALA A 32 6.37 -9.91 -28.67
C ALA A 32 4.97 -9.79 -28.05
N HIS A 33 4.77 -10.27 -26.81
CA HIS A 33 3.45 -10.35 -26.19
C HIS A 33 3.39 -9.53 -24.91
N PHE A 34 3.05 -8.26 -25.06
CA PHE A 34 2.85 -7.35 -23.94
C PHE A 34 1.54 -6.58 -24.09
N LYS A 35 1.03 -6.07 -22.96
CA LYS A 35 -0.16 -5.20 -22.94
C LYS A 35 -0.01 -4.12 -21.87
N LEU A 36 -0.35 -2.89 -22.22
CA LEU A 36 -0.52 -1.79 -21.27
C LEU A 36 -1.87 -1.92 -20.55
N MET A 37 -1.84 -1.75 -19.24
CA MET A 37 -2.97 -2.09 -18.36
C MET A 37 -3.68 -0.85 -17.85
N SER A 38 -2.98 0.00 -17.09
CA SER A 38 -3.58 1.17 -16.47
C SER A 38 -2.54 2.28 -16.25
N VAL A 39 -3.04 3.50 -16.10
CA VAL A 39 -2.24 4.66 -15.72
C VAL A 39 -2.60 5.03 -14.29
N ALA A 40 -1.59 5.35 -13.49
CA ALA A 40 -1.75 5.80 -12.10
C ALA A 40 -0.85 7.01 -11.82
N GLY A 41 -1.24 7.84 -10.86
CA GLY A 41 -0.35 8.84 -10.27
C GLY A 41 0.50 8.22 -9.17
N ALA A 42 1.76 8.63 -9.07
CA ALA A 42 2.63 8.23 -7.98
C ALA A 42 3.54 9.38 -7.56
N TYR A 43 3.91 9.41 -6.28
CA TYR A 43 4.86 10.38 -5.76
C TYR A 43 6.23 9.73 -5.56
N TRP A 44 7.30 10.49 -5.80
CA TRP A 44 8.65 10.00 -5.60
C TRP A 44 8.88 9.63 -4.12
N ARG A 45 9.24 8.37 -3.86
CA ARG A 45 9.35 7.78 -2.51
C ARG A 45 8.06 7.92 -1.66
N GLY A 46 6.89 8.11 -2.28
CA GLY A 46 5.63 8.31 -1.57
C GLY A 46 5.47 9.68 -0.90
N ASP A 47 6.37 10.63 -1.19
CA ASP A 47 6.32 11.99 -0.62
C ASP A 47 5.38 12.89 -1.42
N GLU A 48 4.19 13.13 -0.90
CA GLU A 48 3.12 13.93 -1.51
C GLU A 48 3.51 15.39 -1.78
N LYS A 49 4.58 15.89 -1.15
CA LYS A 49 5.10 17.26 -1.37
C LYS A 49 5.88 17.39 -2.67
N ARG A 50 6.26 16.27 -3.28
CA ARG A 50 7.01 16.23 -4.53
C ARG A 50 6.07 16.23 -5.72
N GLN A 51 6.62 16.49 -6.90
CA GLN A 51 5.86 16.44 -8.14
C GLN A 51 5.21 15.06 -8.33
N MET A 52 3.92 15.06 -8.70
CA MET A 52 3.20 13.86 -9.09
C MET A 52 3.76 13.32 -10.41
N LEU A 53 4.20 12.07 -10.40
CA LEU A 53 4.69 11.32 -11.55
C LEU A 53 3.57 10.47 -12.15
N GLN A 54 3.62 10.25 -13.46
CA GLN A 54 2.73 9.31 -14.15
C GLN A 54 3.38 7.93 -14.18
N ARG A 55 2.66 6.92 -13.70
CA ARG A 55 3.07 5.51 -13.71
C ARG A 55 2.17 4.75 -14.68
N ILE A 56 2.78 4.06 -15.64
CA ILE A 56 2.09 3.21 -16.61
C ILE A 56 2.36 1.75 -16.24
N TYR A 57 1.30 0.99 -15.96
CA TYR A 57 1.41 -0.44 -15.70
C TYR A 57 1.27 -1.23 -17.00
N GLY A 58 2.07 -2.29 -17.13
CA GLY A 58 2.01 -3.23 -18.24
C GLY A 58 2.39 -4.63 -17.79
N THR A 59 2.08 -5.62 -18.63
CA THR A 59 2.45 -7.03 -18.42
C THR A 59 3.03 -7.59 -19.72
N ALA A 60 3.98 -8.52 -19.61
CA ALA A 60 4.64 -9.17 -20.74
C ALA A 60 4.79 -10.67 -20.48
N TRP A 61 4.61 -11.48 -21.53
CA TRP A 61 4.61 -12.94 -21.46
C TRP A 61 5.39 -13.55 -22.63
N ALA A 62 5.86 -14.79 -22.46
CA ALA A 62 6.62 -15.50 -23.49
C ALA A 62 5.74 -15.94 -24.68
N THR A 63 4.46 -16.25 -24.44
CA THR A 63 3.52 -16.72 -25.48
C THR A 63 2.22 -15.94 -25.47
N LYS A 64 1.57 -15.84 -26.64
CA LYS A 64 0.25 -15.19 -26.79
C LYS A 64 -0.84 -15.86 -25.95
N SER A 65 -0.74 -17.19 -25.78
CA SER A 65 -1.71 -17.96 -24.98
C SER A 65 -1.68 -17.54 -23.51
N GLN A 66 -0.48 -17.45 -22.92
CA GLN A 66 -0.30 -17.01 -21.53
C GLN A 66 -0.80 -15.59 -21.29
N LEU A 67 -0.53 -14.66 -22.22
CA LEU A 67 -1.06 -13.31 -22.13
C LEU A 67 -2.60 -13.33 -22.12
N LYS A 68 -3.22 -14.09 -23.02
CA LYS A 68 -4.69 -14.19 -23.09
C LYS A 68 -5.27 -14.79 -21.81
N GLU A 69 -4.67 -15.86 -21.29
CA GLU A 69 -5.09 -16.50 -20.04
C GLU A 69 -4.97 -15.52 -18.85
N HIS A 70 -3.86 -14.79 -18.75
CA HIS A 70 -3.67 -13.79 -17.71
C HIS A 70 -4.72 -12.67 -17.77
N LEU A 71 -5.02 -12.16 -18.97
CA LEU A 71 -6.05 -11.14 -19.14
C LEU A 71 -7.44 -11.67 -18.78
N HIS A 72 -7.75 -12.92 -19.12
CA HIS A 72 -9.01 -13.54 -18.73
C HIS A 72 -9.12 -13.67 -17.19
N ARG A 73 -8.05 -14.07 -16.50
CA ARG A 73 -8.02 -14.09 -15.03
C ARG A 73 -8.27 -12.72 -14.42
N LEU A 74 -7.69 -11.66 -14.99
CA LEU A 74 -7.91 -10.30 -14.50
C LEU A 74 -9.35 -9.84 -14.70
N GLU A 75 -9.98 -10.21 -15.82
CA GLU A 75 -11.39 -9.93 -16.06
C GLU A 75 -12.30 -10.66 -15.05
N GLU A 76 -12.03 -11.93 -14.79
CA GLU A 76 -12.75 -12.73 -13.80
C GLU A 76 -12.56 -12.22 -12.37
N ALA A 77 -11.36 -11.71 -12.04
CA ALA A 77 -11.10 -11.04 -10.77
C ALA A 77 -11.86 -9.71 -10.66
N ALA A 78 -11.91 -8.91 -11.72
CA ALA A 78 -12.62 -7.64 -11.75
C ALA A 78 -14.15 -7.82 -11.58
N LYS A 79 -14.72 -8.92 -12.09
CA LYS A 79 -16.13 -9.29 -11.85
C LYS A 79 -16.43 -9.56 -10.37
N ARG A 80 -15.42 -9.98 -9.59
CA ARG A 80 -15.52 -10.34 -8.17
C ARG A 80 -14.94 -9.27 -7.24
N ASP A 81 -14.73 -8.05 -7.75
CA ASP A 81 -14.27 -6.94 -6.93
C ASP A 81 -15.34 -6.57 -5.89
N HIS A 82 -14.98 -6.65 -4.61
CA HIS A 82 -15.88 -6.35 -3.50
C HIS A 82 -16.44 -4.92 -3.56
N ARG A 83 -15.74 -3.95 -4.17
CA ARG A 83 -16.23 -2.58 -4.33
C ARG A 83 -17.36 -2.51 -5.35
N LYS A 84 -17.24 -3.29 -6.43
CA LYS A 84 -18.30 -3.41 -7.45
C LYS A 84 -19.51 -4.11 -6.86
N LEU A 85 -19.30 -5.28 -6.25
CA LEU A 85 -20.36 -6.07 -5.64
C LEU A 85 -21.04 -5.35 -4.46
N ALA A 86 -20.29 -4.59 -3.67
CA ALA A 86 -20.85 -3.81 -2.57
C ALA A 86 -21.90 -2.79 -3.05
N ASN A 87 -21.62 -2.13 -4.18
CA ASN A 87 -22.56 -1.20 -4.80
C ASN A 87 -23.73 -1.92 -5.47
N GLU A 88 -23.45 -2.96 -6.27
CA GLU A 88 -24.48 -3.72 -7.01
C GLU A 88 -25.49 -4.41 -6.09
N LEU A 89 -25.03 -4.94 -4.94
CA LEU A 89 -25.86 -5.63 -3.96
C LEU A 89 -26.40 -4.70 -2.86
N ASN A 90 -26.08 -3.40 -2.93
CA ASN A 90 -26.48 -2.39 -1.95
C ASN A 90 -26.11 -2.78 -0.51
N LEU A 91 -24.85 -3.15 -0.31
CA LEU A 91 -24.29 -3.60 0.97
C LEU A 91 -23.60 -2.46 1.73
N LEU A 92 -22.88 -1.60 1.01
CA LEU A 92 -22.01 -0.57 1.56
C LEU A 92 -21.92 0.60 0.58
N SER A 93 -21.80 1.82 1.11
CA SER A 93 -21.47 3.01 0.31
C SER A 93 -20.37 3.85 0.96
N PHE A 94 -19.71 4.68 0.15
CA PHE A 94 -18.67 5.63 0.60
C PHE A 94 -19.04 7.06 0.16
N PRO A 95 -19.90 7.77 0.90
CA PRO A 95 -20.25 9.16 0.62
C PRO A 95 -19.03 10.07 0.75
N SER A 96 -18.81 10.97 -0.22
CA SER A 96 -17.70 11.92 -0.19
C SER A 96 -17.76 12.90 0.99
N GLU A 97 -18.97 13.20 1.46
CA GLU A 97 -19.27 14.14 2.54
C GLU A 97 -18.74 13.66 3.89
N LEU A 98 -18.63 12.35 4.09
CA LEU A 98 -18.10 11.77 5.33
C LEU A 98 -16.57 11.76 5.36
N GLY A 99 -15.93 11.86 4.20
CA GLY A 99 -14.47 11.75 4.05
C GLY A 99 -14.02 10.37 3.56
N GLY A 100 -12.84 10.35 2.92
CA GLY A 100 -12.28 9.15 2.31
C GLY A 100 -12.00 8.05 3.33
N GLY A 101 -12.46 6.83 3.03
CA GLY A 101 -12.23 5.64 3.86
C GLY A 101 -13.31 5.39 4.92
N LEU A 102 -14.28 6.29 5.10
CA LEU A 102 -15.40 6.07 6.01
C LEU A 102 -16.57 5.40 5.29
N ALA A 103 -16.82 4.14 5.65
CA ALA A 103 -17.80 3.30 4.98
C ALA A 103 -19.16 3.30 5.72
N VAL A 104 -20.26 3.46 4.98
CA VAL A 104 -21.63 3.40 5.51
C VAL A 104 -22.25 2.05 5.18
N TRP A 105 -22.59 1.29 6.21
CA TRP A 105 -23.18 -0.04 6.07
C TRP A 105 -24.70 0.04 5.91
N HIS A 106 -25.22 -0.51 4.82
CA HIS A 106 -26.66 -0.57 4.55
C HIS A 106 -27.29 -1.75 5.30
N PRO A 107 -28.63 -1.82 5.47
CA PRO A 107 -29.26 -2.88 6.26
C PRO A 107 -28.84 -4.31 5.90
N LYS A 108 -28.65 -4.61 4.60
CA LYS A 108 -28.17 -5.91 4.13
C LYS A 108 -26.72 -6.17 4.56
N GLY A 109 -25.82 -5.21 4.33
CA GLY A 109 -24.42 -5.32 4.74
C GLY A 109 -24.26 -5.40 6.26
N SER A 110 -25.03 -4.58 6.99
CA SER A 110 -25.07 -4.59 8.46
C SER A 110 -25.54 -5.94 9.01
N SER A 111 -26.49 -6.61 8.35
CA SER A 111 -26.95 -7.95 8.76
C SER A 111 -25.84 -9.01 8.60
N ILE A 112 -25.10 -8.97 7.49
CA ILE A 112 -23.95 -9.88 7.27
C ILE A 112 -22.88 -9.61 8.32
N ARG A 113 -22.54 -8.33 8.54
CA ARG A 113 -21.56 -7.93 9.55
C ARG A 113 -21.96 -8.40 10.95
N LYS A 114 -23.23 -8.18 11.33
CA LYS A 114 -23.76 -8.66 12.62
C LYS A 114 -23.58 -10.16 12.78
N LEU A 115 -23.95 -10.96 11.76
CA LEU A 115 -23.80 -12.42 11.81
C LEU A 115 -22.33 -12.84 12.00
N MET A 116 -21.39 -12.16 11.34
CA MET A 116 -19.96 -12.42 11.50
C MET A 116 -19.46 -12.03 12.90
N GLU A 117 -19.92 -10.90 13.43
CA GLU A 117 -19.58 -10.44 14.78
C GLU A 117 -20.16 -11.38 15.85
N ASP A 118 -21.41 -11.79 15.73
CA ASP A 118 -22.08 -12.72 16.66
C ASP A 118 -21.35 -14.07 16.69
N TYR A 119 -21.01 -14.62 15.51
CA TYR A 119 -20.21 -15.84 15.42
C TYR A 119 -18.82 -15.69 16.05
N SER A 120 -18.14 -14.57 15.77
CA SER A 120 -16.84 -14.30 16.38
C SER A 120 -16.96 -14.21 17.91
N ARG A 121 -17.99 -13.53 18.43
CA ARG A 121 -18.23 -13.42 19.87
C ARG A 121 -18.41 -14.78 20.52
N GLN A 122 -19.25 -15.63 19.94
CA GLN A 122 -19.46 -16.99 20.43
C GLN A 122 -18.15 -17.77 20.54
N ARG A 123 -17.30 -17.71 19.49
CA ARG A 123 -16.01 -18.41 19.48
C ARG A 123 -15.04 -17.92 20.55
N HIS A 124 -15.09 -16.64 20.91
CA HIS A 124 -14.27 -16.09 21.99
C HIS A 124 -14.80 -16.53 23.36
N GLU A 125 -16.12 -16.61 23.54
CA GLU A 125 -16.75 -17.13 24.76
C GLU A 125 -16.40 -18.62 24.96
N ASP A 126 -16.50 -19.42 23.91
CA ASP A 126 -16.11 -20.84 23.91
C ASP A 126 -14.60 -21.03 24.21
N GLY A 127 -13.79 -20.01 23.92
CA GLY A 127 -12.34 -19.99 24.15
C GLY A 127 -11.91 -19.29 25.44
N ASP A 128 -12.83 -19.05 26.38
CA ASP A 128 -12.58 -18.42 27.69
C ASP A 128 -12.03 -16.97 27.63
N TYR A 129 -12.17 -16.26 26.51
CA TYR A 129 -11.77 -14.86 26.40
C TYR A 129 -12.71 -13.96 27.23
N LYS A 130 -12.15 -12.91 27.84
CA LYS A 130 -12.91 -11.91 28.60
C LYS A 130 -13.11 -10.65 27.78
N PHE A 131 -14.36 -10.33 27.44
CA PHE A 131 -14.70 -9.11 26.73
C PHE A 131 -14.52 -7.88 27.62
N VAL A 132 -13.86 -6.87 27.06
CA VAL A 132 -13.69 -5.55 27.65
C VAL A 132 -14.10 -4.48 26.64
N TYR A 133 -14.60 -3.34 27.13
CA TYR A 133 -14.96 -2.20 26.30
C TYR A 133 -14.08 -1.01 26.67
N THR A 134 -13.33 -0.51 25.70
CA THR A 134 -12.44 0.64 25.88
C THR A 134 -12.96 1.85 25.09
N PRO A 135 -12.80 3.08 25.59
CA PRO A 135 -13.12 4.29 24.85
C PRO A 135 -12.36 4.37 23.51
N HIS A 136 -12.99 4.96 22.48
CA HIS A 136 -12.35 5.23 21.19
C HIS A 136 -11.34 6.39 21.24
N LEU A 137 -11.44 7.24 22.26
CA LEU A 137 -10.56 8.38 22.48
C LEU A 137 -9.85 8.22 23.82
N ALA A 138 -8.55 8.50 23.83
CA ALA A 138 -7.71 8.46 25.03
C ALA A 138 -6.80 9.68 25.09
N ASN A 139 -6.30 9.99 26.29
CA ASN A 139 -5.31 11.04 26.49
C ASN A 139 -4.04 10.73 25.66
N SER A 140 -3.46 11.74 25.02
CA SER A 140 -2.23 11.59 24.23
C SER A 140 -1.06 11.04 25.04
N GLU A 141 -1.05 11.25 26.37
CA GLU A 141 -0.12 10.63 27.31
C GLU A 141 -0.09 9.10 27.20
N LEU A 142 -1.25 8.45 26.96
CA LEU A 142 -1.35 7.00 26.78
C LEU A 142 -0.69 6.51 25.49
N LEU A 143 -0.63 7.36 24.45
CA LEU A 143 -0.15 7.00 23.11
C LEU A 143 1.34 7.27 22.89
N ARG A 144 2.01 8.05 23.76
CA ARG A 144 3.47 8.26 23.67
C ARG A 144 4.30 6.98 23.84
N PRO A 145 4.03 6.11 24.83
CA PRO A 145 4.92 4.97 25.11
C PRO A 145 4.78 3.85 24.08
N VAL A 146 3.68 3.83 23.31
CA VAL A 146 3.34 2.75 22.37
C VAL A 146 4.00 2.92 20.99
N ASP A 147 4.98 3.81 20.86
CA ASP A 147 5.74 4.13 19.62
C ASP A 147 4.91 4.49 18.37
N ILE A 148 3.57 4.59 18.48
CA ILE A 148 2.67 5.10 17.43
C ILE A 148 3.00 6.56 17.05
N TRP A 149 3.68 7.29 17.95
CA TRP A 149 4.07 8.69 17.75
C TRP A 149 5.43 8.91 17.06
N ILE A 150 6.27 7.88 16.90
CA ILE A 150 7.64 8.03 16.35
C ILE A 150 7.67 7.79 14.82
N SER A 151 6.72 8.35 14.07
CA SER A 151 6.82 8.45 12.61
C SER A 151 7.25 9.84 12.13
N THR A 152 7.52 10.79 13.04
CA THR A 152 8.06 12.10 12.66
C THR A 152 9.60 12.13 12.74
N PRO A 153 10.32 12.42 11.65
CA PRO A 153 11.79 12.43 11.62
C PRO A 153 12.46 13.49 12.52
N LYS A 154 11.68 14.38 13.16
CA LYS A 154 12.19 15.55 13.88
C LYS A 154 12.35 15.35 15.39
N ALA A 155 11.80 14.28 15.98
CA ALA A 155 11.89 14.05 17.42
C ALA A 155 13.23 13.42 17.85
N CYS A 156 13.85 12.60 16.98
CA CYS A 156 15.08 11.87 17.31
C CYS A 156 16.30 12.79 17.52
N THR A 157 16.35 13.95 16.86
CA THR A 157 17.51 14.87 16.97
C THR A 157 17.47 15.79 18.18
N ARG A 158 16.32 15.96 18.86
CA ARG A 158 16.25 16.77 20.11
C ARG A 158 16.63 15.96 21.35
N GLN A 159 16.26 14.68 21.42
CA GLN A 159 16.63 13.82 22.55
C GLN A 159 18.16 13.63 22.63
N TRP A 160 18.82 13.41 21.49
CA TRP A 160 20.27 13.27 21.42
C TRP A 160 21.04 14.57 21.71
N LYS A 161 20.50 15.73 21.33
CA LYS A 161 21.13 17.03 21.61
C LYS A 161 21.10 17.35 23.11
N TRP A 162 20.00 17.04 23.80
CA TRP A 162 19.90 17.23 25.25
C TRP A 162 20.82 16.27 26.03
N ILE A 163 20.89 15.01 25.61
CA ILE A 163 21.80 14.02 26.23
C ILE A 163 23.27 14.43 26.04
N MET A 164 23.67 14.87 24.85
CA MET A 164 25.06 15.31 24.60
C MET A 164 25.41 16.65 25.28
N GLU A 165 24.47 17.60 25.39
CA GLU A 165 24.67 18.87 26.11
C GLU A 165 24.70 18.68 27.64
N SER A 166 24.07 17.61 28.18
CA SER A 166 24.11 17.27 29.61
C SER A 166 25.38 16.55 30.07
N ILE A 167 26.10 15.91 29.15
CA ILE A 167 27.36 15.17 29.45
C ILE A 167 28.60 16.09 29.35
N THR A 168 28.48 17.24 28.68
CA THR A 168 29.60 18.18 28.43
C THR A 168 29.59 19.45 29.29
N ARG A 169 28.64 19.58 30.21
CA ARG A 169 28.63 20.65 31.23
C ARG A 169 28.77 20.07 32.64
N ASN A 170 30.00 19.70 32.98
CA ASN A 170 30.45 19.68 34.36
C ASN A 170 31.85 20.32 34.38
N PRO A 171 32.08 21.45 35.06
CA PRO A 171 33.37 21.67 35.71
C PRO A 171 33.57 20.68 36.87
#